data_AF-A0A967HD94-F1
#
_entry.id   AF-A0A967HD94-F1
#
_cell.length_a   1.000
_cell.length_b   1.000
_cell.length_c   1.000
_cell.angle_alpha   90.00
_cell.angle_beta   90.00
_cell.angle_gamma   90.00
#
_symmetry.space_group_name_H-M   'P 1'
#
loop_
_entity.id
_entity.type
_entity.pdbx_description
1 polymer ?
#
loop_
_entity_poly.entity_id
_entity_poly.type
_entity_poly.pdbx_seq_one_letter_code
_entity_poly.pdbx_strand_id
1 'polypeptide(L)'
;ENLVLKPERGYSGFGVRVGGVNPDADEAVGLAIAQGQYIVQEKIPLHLWAEECVSFDSETGVEVSRYQTDFRCLFGREGLFGFLVRYGGVPTNVGS
;
A
#
# COMPACT_ATOMS: atom_id res chain seq x y z
N GLU A 1 13.62 -6.87 3.79
CA GLU A 1 12.64 -6.30 4.76
C GLU A 1 12.15 -4.91 4.38
N ASN A 2 13.01 -3.97 3.98
CA ASN A 2 12.61 -2.57 3.73
C ASN A 2 12.33 -2.22 2.26
N LEU A 3 11.96 -3.22 1.45
CA LEU A 3 11.73 -3.05 0.03
C LEU A 3 10.32 -3.51 -0.35
N VAL A 4 9.80 -2.95 -1.43
CA VAL A 4 8.54 -3.34 -2.05
C VAL A 4 8.79 -3.59 -3.53
N LEU A 5 8.44 -4.79 -3.97
CA LEU A 5 8.47 -5.19 -5.37
C LEU A 5 7.06 -5.00 -5.95
N LYS A 6 6.94 -4.30 -7.09
CA LYS A 6 5.64 -3.94 -7.68
C LYS A 6 5.67 -4.10 -9.20
N PRO A 7 4.58 -4.56 -9.84
CA PRO A 7 4.46 -4.49 -11.30
C PRO A 7 4.47 -3.03 -11.76
N GLU A 8 5.14 -2.75 -12.89
CA GLU A 8 5.13 -1.44 -13.56
C GLU A 8 3.69 -1.00 -13.89
N ARG A 9 2.86 -1.96 -14.32
CA ARG A 9 1.45 -1.77 -14.67
C ARG A 9 0.54 -2.55 -13.73
N GLY A 10 0.63 -2.24 -12.43
CA GLY A 10 -0.18 -2.89 -11.41
C GLY A 10 -1.64 -2.39 -11.37
N TYR A 11 -2.53 -3.25 -10.86
CA TYR A 11 -3.91 -2.89 -10.52
C TYR A 11 -4.27 -3.47 -9.15
N SER A 12 -4.89 -2.66 -8.29
CA SER A 12 -5.43 -3.08 -6.98
C SER A 12 -4.48 -3.89 -6.09
N GLY A 13 -3.18 -3.56 -6.09
CA GLY A 13 -2.20 -4.27 -5.26
C GLY A 13 -1.82 -5.67 -5.74
N PHE A 14 -2.37 -6.13 -6.87
CA PHE A 14 -2.04 -7.43 -7.45
C PHE A 14 -0.56 -7.51 -7.84
N GLY A 15 0.09 -8.62 -7.50
CA GLY A 15 1.51 -8.86 -7.78
C GLY A 15 2.49 -8.12 -6.86
N VAL A 16 2.01 -7.32 -5.91
CA VAL A 16 2.91 -6.63 -4.96
C VAL A 16 3.51 -7.63 -3.97
N ARG A 17 4.81 -7.47 -3.66
CA ARG A 17 5.48 -8.15 -2.54
C ARG A 17 6.11 -7.11 -1.62
N VAL A 18 5.73 -7.14 -0.35
CA VAL A 18 6.19 -6.20 0.67
C VAL A 18 7.13 -6.94 1.61
N GLY A 19 8.37 -6.45 1.74
CA GLY A 19 9.31 -7.00 2.70
C GLY A 19 8.75 -7.01 4.13
N GLY A 20 8.91 -8.15 4.79
CA GLY A 20 8.37 -8.40 6.15
C GLY A 20 6.89 -8.80 6.19
N VAL A 21 6.14 -8.64 5.09
CA VAL A 21 4.76 -9.17 4.95
C VAL A 21 4.78 -10.44 4.11
N ASN A 22 5.52 -10.42 3.01
CA ASN A 22 5.81 -11.59 2.18
C ASN A 22 7.22 -12.09 2.57
N PRO A 23 7.34 -13.22 3.29
CA PRO A 23 8.61 -13.65 3.89
C PRO A 23 9.58 -14.27 2.89
N ASP A 24 9.07 -14.81 1.77
CA ASP A 24 9.89 -15.48 0.76
C ASP A 24 10.41 -14.48 -0.29
N ALA A 25 11.70 -14.16 -0.18
CA ALA A 25 12.36 -13.26 -1.11
C ALA A 25 12.65 -13.92 -2.47
N ASP A 26 12.93 -15.22 -2.48
CA ASP A 26 13.28 -15.95 -3.70
C ASP A 26 12.05 -16.14 -4.59
N GLU A 27 10.87 -16.38 -4.00
CA GLU A 27 9.58 -16.36 -4.72
C GLU A 27 9.33 -15.00 -5.37
N ALA A 28 9.55 -13.91 -4.63
CA ALA A 28 9.34 -12.56 -5.13
C ALA A 28 10.28 -12.25 -6.31
N VAL A 29 11.56 -12.61 -6.22
CA VAL A 29 12.54 -12.44 -7.31
C VAL A 29 12.18 -13.32 -8.50
N GLY A 30 11.83 -14.59 -8.26
CA GLY A 30 11.40 -15.52 -9.29
C GLY A 30 10.18 -15.02 -10.06
N LEU A 31 9.18 -14.48 -9.36
CA LEU A 31 8.01 -13.84 -9.95
C LEU A 31 8.39 -12.68 -10.87
N ALA A 32 9.26 -11.77 -10.40
CA ALA A 32 9.69 -10.62 -11.18
C ALA A 32 10.47 -11.01 -12.43
N ILE A 33 11.34 -12.02 -12.35
CA ILE A 33 12.09 -12.53 -13.50
C ILE A 33 11.14 -13.19 -14.50
N ALA A 34 10.21 -14.03 -14.03
CA ALA A 34 9.31 -14.79 -14.90
C ALA A 34 8.29 -13.90 -15.63
N GLN A 35 7.73 -12.90 -14.94
CA GLN A 35 6.71 -12.01 -15.50
C GLN A 35 7.31 -10.80 -16.21
N GLY A 36 8.51 -10.36 -15.80
CA GLY A 36 9.12 -9.11 -16.27
C GLY A 36 8.32 -7.87 -15.82
N GLN A 37 8.80 -6.67 -16.17
CA GLN A 37 8.10 -5.41 -15.89
C GLN A 37 7.80 -5.16 -14.40
N TYR A 38 8.78 -5.43 -13.54
CA TYR A 38 8.71 -5.09 -12.11
C TYR A 38 9.69 -3.97 -11.76
N ILE A 39 9.32 -3.19 -10.76
CA ILE A 39 10.18 -2.21 -10.11
C ILE A 39 10.40 -2.57 -8.64
N VAL A 40 11.55 -2.17 -8.10
CA VAL A 40 11.85 -2.22 -6.67
C VAL A 40 11.77 -0.81 -6.12
N GLN A 41 11.07 -0.65 -5.01
CA GLN A 41 10.91 0.62 -4.31
C GLN A 41 11.27 0.44 -2.83
N GLU A 42 11.94 1.43 -2.25
CA GLU A 42 12.12 1.49 -0.80
C GLU A 42 10.77 1.63 -0.08
N LYS A 43 10.60 0.89 1.01
CA LYS A 43 9.41 0.98 1.87
C LYS A 43 9.51 2.25 2.72
N ILE A 44 8.45 3.05 2.72
CA ILE A 44 8.35 4.20 3.62
C ILE A 44 8.09 3.68 5.04
N PRO A 45 8.92 4.04 6.04
CA PRO A 45 8.68 3.69 7.43
C PRO A 45 7.34 4.21 7.96
N LEU A 46 6.60 3.39 8.72
CA LEU A 46 5.29 3.76 9.26
C LEU A 46 5.33 5.02 10.13
N HIS A 47 6.41 5.23 10.88
CA HIS A 47 6.53 6.42 11.73
C HIS A 47 6.66 7.73 10.94
N LEU A 48 7.04 7.66 9.65
CA LEU A 48 7.14 8.81 8.75
C LEU A 48 5.84 9.07 7.97
N TRP A 49 5.01 8.04 7.78
CA TRP A 49 3.81 8.14 6.95
C TRP A 49 2.72 7.19 7.43
N ALA A 50 1.96 7.63 8.43
CA ALA A 50 0.79 6.96 8.95
C ALA A 50 -0.04 7.93 9.79
N GLU A 51 -1.35 7.75 9.75
CA GLU A 51 -2.32 8.57 10.50
C GLU A 51 -3.03 7.72 11.56
N GLU A 52 -3.48 8.37 12.63
CA GLU A 52 -4.43 7.77 13.58
C GLU A 52 -5.84 7.91 13.02
N CYS A 53 -6.53 6.78 12.85
CA CYS A 53 -7.90 6.74 12.36
C CYS A 53 -8.81 6.17 13.44
N VAL A 54 -9.99 6.77 13.59
CA VAL A 54 -11.08 6.16 14.36
C VAL A 54 -11.71 5.09 13.50
N SER A 55 -11.70 3.85 13.97
CA SER A 55 -12.38 2.71 13.36
C SER A 55 -13.48 2.18 14.29
N PHE A 56 -14.42 1.46 13.70
CA PHE A 56 -15.41 0.70 14.42
C PHE A 56 -15.27 -0.77 14.05
N ASP A 57 -15.09 -1.61 15.06
CA ASP A 57 -15.13 -3.06 14.96
C ASP A 57 -16.37 -3.57 15.72
N SER A 58 -17.05 -4.58 15.16
CA SER A 58 -18.31 -5.07 15.73
C SER A 58 -18.14 -5.83 17.05
N GLU A 59 -16.94 -6.32 17.35
CA GLU A 59 -16.62 -7.06 18.57
C GLU A 59 -15.98 -6.14 19.63
N THR A 60 -15.06 -5.26 19.22
CA THR A 60 -14.29 -4.40 20.15
C THR A 60 -14.84 -2.98 20.29
N GLY A 61 -15.73 -2.54 19.38
CA GLY A 61 -16.37 -1.22 19.43
C GLY A 61 -15.56 -0.12 18.72
N VAL A 62 -15.63 1.11 19.25
CA VAL A 62 -14.88 2.25 18.70
C VAL A 62 -13.44 2.20 19.19
N GLU A 63 -12.50 2.17 18.26
CA GLU A 63 -11.06 2.14 18.54
C GLU A 63 -10.30 3.21 17.75
N VAL A 64 -9.10 3.54 18.22
CA VAL A 64 -8.14 4.38 17.48
C VAL A 64 -7.00 3.49 17.02
N SER A 65 -6.87 3.36 15.71
CA SER A 65 -5.91 2.48 15.06
C SER A 65 -5.00 3.29 14.13
N ARG A 66 -3.70 2.96 14.11
CA ARG A 66 -2.72 3.65 13.26
C ARG A 66 -2.55 2.90 11.94
N TYR A 67 -2.83 3.59 10.82
CA TYR A 67 -2.71 3.01 9.49
C TYR A 67 -1.74 3.79 8.61
N GLN A 68 -1.00 3.06 7.76
CA GLN A 68 -0.36 3.69 6.62
C GLN A 68 -1.45 4.19 5.67
N THR A 69 -1.38 5.47 5.32
CA THR A 69 -2.33 6.12 4.42
C THR A 69 -1.73 6.27 3.03
N ASP A 70 -2.58 6.33 2.01
CA ASP A 70 -2.21 6.88 0.72
C ASP A 70 -3.17 8.00 0.33
N PHE A 71 -2.61 9.06 -0.25
CA PHE A 71 -3.36 10.22 -0.72
C PHE A 71 -3.29 10.25 -2.24
N ARG A 72 -4.44 10.13 -2.88
CA ARG A 72 -4.59 10.36 -4.31
C ARG A 72 -5.11 11.77 -4.53
N CYS A 73 -4.21 12.68 -4.88
CA CYS A 73 -4.55 14.02 -5.28
C CYS A 73 -5.33 14.02 -6.61
N LEU A 74 -6.40 14.81 -6.67
CA LEU A 74 -7.23 15.00 -7.85
C LEU A 74 -6.90 16.36 -8.47
N PHE A 75 -6.31 16.32 -9.66
CA PHE A 75 -5.93 17.52 -10.41
C PHE A 75 -6.87 17.72 -11.59
N GLY A 76 -7.42 18.93 -11.68
CA GLY A 76 -8.18 19.41 -12.82
C GLY A 76 -7.36 20.44 -13.60
N ARG A 77 -8.00 21.07 -14.59
CA ARG A 77 -7.37 22.11 -15.42
C ARG A 77 -6.80 23.26 -14.60
N GLU A 78 -7.49 23.65 -13.53
CA GLU A 78 -7.12 24.77 -12.65
C GLU A 78 -6.22 24.35 -11.47
N GLY A 79 -5.73 23.10 -11.46
CA GLY A 79 -4.87 22.56 -10.41
C GLY A 79 -5.56 21.59 -9.46
N LEU A 80 -5.02 21.48 -8.25
CA LEU A 80 -5.50 20.56 -7.21
C LEU A 80 -6.90 20.99 -6.73
N PHE A 81 -7.89 20.10 -6.79
CA PHE A 81 -9.24 20.39 -6.28
C PHE A 81 -9.70 19.43 -5.18
N GLY A 82 -8.90 18.42 -4.85
CA GLY A 82 -9.21 17.51 -3.76
C GLY A 82 -8.24 16.35 -3.66
N PHE A 83 -8.47 15.49 -2.69
CA PHE A 83 -7.73 14.26 -2.52
C PHE A 83 -8.64 13.16 -1.99
N LEU A 84 -8.34 11.93 -2.37
CA LEU A 84 -8.91 10.72 -1.79
C LEU A 84 -7.87 10.14 -0.83
N VAL A 85 -8.28 9.90 0.41
CA VAL A 85 -7.47 9.15 1.38
C VAL A 85 -7.89 7.69 1.34
N ARG A 86 -6.91 6.79 1.24
CA ARG A 86 -7.09 5.36 1.48
C ARG A 86 -6.26 4.95 2.68
N TYR A 87 -6.82 4.13 3.55
CA TYR A 87 -6.17 3.64 4.76
C TYR A 87 -6.62 2.19 5.01
N GLY A 88 -5.78 1.41 5.69
CA GLY A 88 -6.04 0.00 5.98
C GLY A 88 -4.75 -0.83 6.00
N GLY A 89 -4.87 -2.11 5.63
CA GLY A 89 -3.74 -3.03 5.55
C GLY A 89 -2.66 -2.62 4.52
N VAL A 90 -1.51 -3.29 4.56
CA VAL A 90 -0.42 -3.12 3.60
C VAL A 90 -0.19 -4.44 2.84
N PRO A 91 -0.36 -4.47 1.51
CA PRO A 91 -0.79 -3.37 0.64
C PRO A 91 -2.25 -2.95 0.91
N THR A 92 -2.54 -1.66 0.72
CA THR A 92 -3.90 -1.12 0.88
C THR A 92 -4.74 -1.56 -0.32
N ASN A 93 -5.35 -2.75 -0.19
CA ASN A 93 -6.27 -3.26 -1.19
C ASN A 93 -7.59 -2.52 -1.08
N VAL A 94 -8.13 -2.15 -2.25
CA VAL A 94 -9.58 -1.93 -2.37
C VAL A 94 -10.20 -3.32 -2.33
N GLY A 95 -11.01 -3.61 -1.31
CA GLY A 95 -11.78 -4.85 -1.26
C GLY A 95 -12.55 -5.03 -2.57
N SER A 96 -12.53 -6.24 -3.11
CA SER A 96 -13.47 -6.69 -4.13
C SER A 96 -14.88 -6.77 -3.57
#